data_AF-A0A6P9B900-F1
#
_entry.id   AF-A0A6P9B900-F1
#
_cell.length_a   1.000
_cell.length_b   1.000
_cell.length_c   1.000
_cell.angle_alpha   90.00
_cell.angle_beta   90.00
_cell.angle_gamma   90.00
#
_symmetry.space_group_name_H-M   'P 1'
#
loop_
_entity.id
_entity.type
_entity.pdbx_description
1 polymer ?
#
loop_
_entity_poly.entity_id
_entity_poly.type
_entity_poly.pdbx_seq_one_letter_code
_entity_poly.pdbx_strand_id
1 'polypeptide(L)'
;MRGAVGHHGDNLAEKILSILPKLPGHTNDVMVNMMELTSLHSNETSCNIIAPGCLAQPTEPAARTLWESLMNLKQKEGLMEVRRHLVEAASRENLPIKMSMGRVTPEQLHSYIQLFKKKFDALENHCGLLQIALAVVQTLKDPQNAKWDNFLAFERLFVQNIGESTLFNALKQLLPIIKPSSNRTDDDYTPQELLLLLVYIYSIVGEVKTGKELNEAESQVKEAFVQAICDEPELSPLLQKIVGCESSTKVTFQKATAAVNEIFKSLRDVTRARTHMKQFNSVHIPGSHSQQVSRPHPSDHPILVIFMVGGVTVSEVRMMKDLVAAHKPGVEVIVLSTALLTPYNILERLFATDRLKPDIGI
;
A
#
# COMPACT_ATOMS: atom_id res chain seq x y z
N MET A 1 -14.74 -10.60 0.69
CA MET A 1 -13.40 -11.17 0.46
C MET A 1 -12.51 -10.08 -0.10
N ARG A 2 -11.45 -9.67 0.61
CA ARG A 2 -10.45 -8.72 0.07
C ARG A 2 -9.18 -9.47 -0.35
N GLY A 3 -8.52 -8.98 -1.39
CA GLY A 3 -7.25 -9.54 -1.86
C GLY A 3 -6.12 -9.16 -0.90
N ALA A 4 -5.02 -9.89 -0.90
CA ALA A 4 -3.92 -9.59 0.04
C ALA A 4 -3.14 -8.32 -0.33
N VAL A 5 -3.24 -7.86 -1.58
CA VAL A 5 -2.35 -6.83 -2.18
C VAL A 5 -3.13 -5.65 -2.76
N GLY A 6 -4.42 -5.55 -2.42
CA GLY A 6 -5.24 -4.50 -2.99
C GLY A 6 -4.98 -3.13 -2.38
N HIS A 7 -5.23 -2.12 -3.19
CA HIS A 7 -5.34 -0.72 -2.83
C HIS A 7 -6.72 -0.54 -2.18
N HIS A 8 -7.01 -1.21 -1.05
CA HIS A 8 -8.38 -1.31 -0.55
C HIS A 8 -8.92 -0.02 0.10
N GLY A 9 -8.12 1.04 0.15
CA GLY A 9 -8.45 2.31 0.76
C GLY A 9 -8.20 3.50 -0.16
N ASP A 10 -9.21 4.36 -0.27
CA ASP A 10 -9.01 5.78 -0.59
C ASP A 10 -8.50 6.48 0.69
N ASN A 11 -7.32 6.06 1.17
CA ASN A 11 -6.72 6.50 2.43
C ASN A 11 -5.37 7.17 2.13
N LEU A 12 -5.20 8.41 2.60
CA LEU A 12 -3.98 9.17 2.41
C LEU A 12 -2.77 8.53 3.08
N ALA A 13 -2.91 7.96 4.28
CA ALA A 13 -1.79 7.35 4.99
C ALA A 13 -1.19 6.18 4.20
N GLU A 14 -2.04 5.36 3.58
CA GLU A 14 -1.60 4.22 2.75
C GLU A 14 -0.91 4.69 1.46
N LYS A 15 -1.45 5.73 0.81
CA LYS A 15 -0.82 6.37 -0.35
C LYS A 15 0.56 6.95 -0.01
N ILE A 16 0.66 7.68 1.10
CA ILE A 16 1.92 8.27 1.57
C ILE A 16 2.97 7.18 1.78
N LEU A 17 2.64 6.14 2.54
CA LEU A 17 3.56 5.05 2.87
C LEU A 17 3.97 4.22 1.64
N SER A 18 3.17 4.24 0.58
CA SER A 18 3.42 3.43 -0.63
C SER A 18 4.14 4.20 -1.74
N ILE A 19 3.92 5.52 -1.85
CA ILE A 19 4.44 6.36 -2.93
C ILE A 19 5.75 7.05 -2.50
N LEU A 20 5.84 7.56 -1.27
CA LEU A 20 7.03 8.29 -0.84
C LEU A 20 8.19 7.32 -0.54
N PRO A 21 9.44 7.73 -0.81
CA PRO A 21 10.61 6.91 -0.53
C PRO A 21 10.76 6.62 0.97
N LYS A 22 11.24 5.42 1.31
CA LYS A 22 11.43 5.01 2.71
C LYS A 22 12.51 5.85 3.40
N LEU A 23 12.29 6.19 4.68
CA LEU A 23 13.30 6.84 5.50
C LEU A 23 14.46 5.85 5.78
N PRO A 24 15.74 6.21 5.48
CA PRO A 24 16.87 5.30 5.65
C PRO A 24 16.99 4.80 7.09
N GLY A 25 17.14 3.48 7.27
CA GLY A 25 17.19 2.84 8.58
C GLY A 25 15.83 2.59 9.24
N HIS A 26 14.72 3.02 8.61
CA HIS A 26 13.37 2.80 9.11
C HIS A 26 12.56 1.92 8.15
N THR A 27 11.64 1.13 8.71
CA THR A 27 10.77 0.23 7.93
C THR A 27 9.35 0.75 7.78
N ASN A 28 8.94 1.70 8.63
CA ASN A 28 7.55 2.15 8.78
C ASN A 28 7.39 3.68 8.62
N ASP A 29 8.42 4.37 8.11
CA ASP A 29 8.41 5.81 7.90
C ASP A 29 8.97 6.16 6.51
N VAL A 30 8.67 7.35 6.04
CA VAL A 30 9.02 7.84 4.71
C VAL A 30 9.79 9.15 4.80
N MET A 31 10.61 9.40 3.77
CA MET A 31 11.30 10.66 3.61
C MET A 31 10.33 11.69 3.05
N VAL A 32 10.12 12.75 3.81
CA VAL A 32 9.42 13.95 3.32
C VAL A 32 10.45 14.92 2.79
N ASN A 33 10.30 15.38 1.55
CA ASN A 33 11.20 16.39 1.00
C ASN A 33 10.92 17.75 1.66
N MET A 34 11.83 18.23 2.49
CA MET A 34 11.66 19.50 3.23
C MET A 34 12.14 20.72 2.46
N MET A 35 12.71 20.54 1.26
CA MET A 35 13.36 21.61 0.51
C MET A 35 12.44 22.81 0.24
N GLU A 36 11.14 22.58 0.04
CA GLU A 36 10.17 23.64 -0.22
C GLU A 36 10.08 24.68 0.92
N LEU A 37 10.37 24.27 2.16
CA LEU A 37 10.43 25.12 3.35
C LEU A 37 11.81 25.75 3.57
N THR A 38 12.81 25.38 2.77
CA THR A 38 14.15 25.94 2.82
C THR A 38 14.36 26.97 1.70
N SER A 39 15.43 27.76 1.82
CA SER A 39 15.87 28.67 0.77
C SER A 39 16.68 27.99 -0.34
N LEU A 40 16.78 26.65 -0.33
CA LEU A 40 17.56 25.87 -1.30
C LEU A 40 16.76 25.62 -2.59
N HIS A 41 17.46 25.55 -3.72
CA HIS A 41 16.91 25.20 -5.03
C HIS A 41 17.49 23.84 -5.49
N SER A 42 16.67 22.96 -6.06
CA SER A 42 17.10 21.67 -6.64
C SER A 42 17.43 21.76 -8.12
N ASN A 43 18.47 21.04 -8.54
CA ASN A 43 18.61 20.58 -9.93
C ASN A 43 17.88 19.24 -10.08
N GLU A 44 16.99 19.13 -11.07
CA GLU A 44 15.88 18.16 -11.14
C GLU A 44 16.23 16.66 -11.25
N THR A 45 17.50 16.25 -11.27
CA THR A 45 17.86 14.87 -11.66
C THR A 45 18.45 14.00 -10.55
N SER A 46 18.74 14.55 -9.37
CA SER A 46 19.13 13.73 -8.20
C SER A 46 18.72 14.40 -6.90
N CYS A 47 17.54 14.05 -6.39
CA CYS A 47 17.11 14.43 -5.05
C CYS A 47 17.89 13.61 -4.00
N ASN A 48 19.17 13.91 -3.81
CA ASN A 48 19.89 13.51 -2.61
C ASN A 48 19.33 14.33 -1.44
N ILE A 49 18.26 13.84 -0.82
CA ILE A 49 17.62 14.48 0.32
C ILE A 49 18.57 14.34 1.52
N ILE A 50 19.31 15.40 1.83
CA ILE A 50 20.32 15.42 2.90
C ILE A 50 19.67 15.35 4.28
N ALA A 51 18.53 16.02 4.45
CA ALA A 51 17.79 16.09 5.71
C ALA A 51 16.29 15.88 5.44
N PRO A 52 15.83 14.62 5.31
CA PRO A 52 14.42 14.33 5.12
C PRO A 52 13.61 14.63 6.38
N GLY A 53 12.36 15.05 6.20
CA GLY A 53 11.35 14.99 7.24
C GLY A 53 10.82 13.57 7.41
N CYS A 54 10.05 13.35 8.46
CA CYS A 54 9.45 12.09 8.86
C CYS A 54 7.98 12.27 9.29
N LEU A 55 7.22 11.18 9.31
CA LEU A 55 5.81 11.19 9.74
C LEU A 55 5.67 11.00 11.25
N ALA A 56 6.64 10.34 11.88
CA ALA A 56 6.63 10.10 13.32
C ALA A 56 6.94 11.39 14.10
N GLN A 57 5.91 12.01 14.67
CA GLN A 57 6.00 13.27 15.40
C GLN A 57 5.59 13.09 16.87
N PRO A 58 6.48 12.55 17.74
CA PRO A 58 6.14 12.25 19.14
C PRO A 58 6.06 13.51 20.02
N THR A 59 6.74 14.59 19.63
CA THR A 59 6.87 15.83 20.42
C THR A 59 5.74 16.82 20.17
N GLU A 60 5.05 16.75 19.03
CA GLU A 60 3.97 17.67 18.65
C GLU A 60 2.61 16.95 18.68
N PRO A 61 1.77 17.19 19.72
CA PRO A 61 0.47 16.52 19.85
C PRO A 61 -0.46 16.74 18.65
N ALA A 62 -0.43 17.95 18.06
CA ALA A 62 -1.24 18.28 16.90
C ALA A 62 -0.87 17.45 15.66
N ALA A 63 0.43 17.24 15.43
CA ALA A 63 0.94 16.40 14.35
C ALA A 63 0.59 14.93 14.58
N ARG A 64 0.75 14.44 15.81
CA ARG A 64 0.35 13.08 16.19
C ARG A 64 -1.13 12.83 15.94
N THR A 65 -2.02 13.70 16.43
CA THR A 65 -3.47 13.58 16.21
C THR A 65 -3.83 13.64 14.72
N LEU A 66 -3.14 14.47 13.94
CA LEU A 66 -3.35 14.53 12.49
C LEU A 66 -2.96 13.20 11.84
N TRP A 67 -1.78 12.66 12.13
CA TRP A 67 -1.34 11.38 11.57
C TRP A 67 -2.26 10.23 11.95
N GLU A 68 -2.67 10.15 13.22
CA GLU A 68 -3.66 9.17 13.69
C GLU A 68 -5.00 9.32 12.95
N SER A 69 -5.45 10.56 12.72
CA SER A 69 -6.66 10.82 11.94
C SER A 69 -6.52 10.36 10.50
N LEU A 70 -5.39 10.65 9.84
CA LEU A 70 -5.13 10.24 8.46
C LEU A 70 -5.20 8.72 8.28
N MET A 71 -4.73 7.93 9.25
CA MET A 71 -4.86 6.47 9.19
C MET A 71 -6.33 5.98 9.17
N ASN A 72 -7.25 6.75 9.75
CA ASN A 72 -8.65 6.36 9.92
C ASN A 72 -9.60 7.05 8.93
N LEU A 73 -9.21 8.16 8.32
CA LEU A 73 -10.07 8.96 7.43
C LEU A 73 -10.00 8.51 5.97
N LYS A 74 -11.04 8.85 5.18
CA LYS A 74 -10.95 8.76 3.71
C LYS A 74 -10.18 9.96 3.15
N GLN A 75 -9.70 9.88 1.91
CA GLN A 75 -8.85 10.91 1.32
C GLN A 75 -9.45 12.32 1.37
N LYS A 76 -10.73 12.47 1.02
CA LYS A 76 -11.42 13.77 1.08
C LYS A 76 -11.49 14.33 2.50
N GLU A 77 -11.79 13.50 3.48
CA GLU A 77 -11.88 13.89 4.89
C GLU A 77 -10.49 14.21 5.44
N GLY A 78 -9.49 13.38 5.13
CA GLY A 78 -8.10 13.61 5.52
C GLY A 78 -7.54 14.91 4.94
N LEU A 79 -7.85 15.25 3.69
CA LEU A 79 -7.50 16.55 3.11
C LEU A 79 -8.11 17.73 3.86
N MET A 80 -9.38 17.61 4.26
CA MET A 80 -10.06 18.62 5.08
C MET A 80 -9.40 18.76 6.45
N GLU A 81 -8.99 17.64 7.05
CA GLU A 81 -8.33 17.61 8.36
C GLU A 81 -6.94 18.26 8.31
N VAL A 82 -6.13 17.94 7.31
CA VAL A 82 -4.82 18.59 7.07
C VAL A 82 -5.02 20.10 6.89
N ARG A 83 -6.00 20.49 6.08
CA ARG A 83 -6.34 21.91 5.88
C ARG A 83 -6.73 22.57 7.20
N ARG A 84 -7.58 21.94 8.02
CA ARG A 84 -8.03 22.47 9.31
C ARG A 84 -6.83 22.75 10.22
N HIS A 85 -5.95 21.77 10.40
CA HIS A 85 -4.75 21.92 11.22
C HIS A 85 -3.79 23.00 10.70
N LEU A 86 -3.55 23.08 9.38
CA LEU A 86 -2.71 24.13 8.80
C LEU A 86 -3.28 25.53 9.02
N VAL A 87 -4.60 25.69 8.87
CA VAL A 87 -5.28 26.97 9.09
C VAL A 87 -5.23 27.37 10.57
N GLU A 88 -5.43 26.42 11.48
CA GLU A 88 -5.32 26.67 12.93
C GLU A 88 -3.90 27.08 13.33
N ALA A 89 -2.88 26.37 12.86
CA ALA A 89 -1.47 26.72 13.09
C ALA A 89 -1.15 28.11 12.53
N ALA A 90 -1.55 28.38 11.28
CA ALA A 90 -1.29 29.66 10.66
C ALA A 90 -2.02 30.82 11.35
N SER A 91 -3.21 30.56 11.92
CA SER A 91 -3.95 31.57 12.69
C SER A 91 -3.29 31.87 14.02
N ARG A 92 -2.71 30.87 14.70
CA ARG A 92 -1.94 31.06 15.95
C ARG A 92 -0.69 31.89 15.72
N GLU A 93 -0.06 31.72 14.56
CA GLU A 93 1.17 32.42 14.16
C GLU A 93 0.91 33.77 13.46
N ASN A 94 -0.35 34.25 13.47
CA ASN A 94 -0.80 35.48 12.82
C ASN A 94 -0.31 35.60 11.35
N LEU A 95 -0.44 34.51 10.59
CA LEU A 95 -0.09 34.46 9.18
C LEU A 95 -1.26 34.94 8.29
N PRO A 96 -0.97 35.56 7.12
CA PRO A 96 -2.00 36.06 6.22
C PRO A 96 -2.69 34.91 5.46
N ILE A 97 -3.68 34.28 6.09
CA ILE A 97 -4.43 33.17 5.49
C ILE A 97 -5.56 33.69 4.60
N LYS A 98 -5.56 33.29 3.33
CA LYS A 98 -6.71 33.44 2.46
C LYS A 98 -7.65 32.24 2.61
N MET A 99 -8.78 32.46 3.28
CA MET A 99 -9.83 31.44 3.42
C MET A 99 -10.54 31.26 2.07
N SER A 100 -10.47 30.08 1.47
CA SER A 100 -11.27 29.73 0.28
C SER A 100 -12.28 28.63 0.60
N MET A 101 -13.57 28.93 0.47
CA MET A 101 -14.61 27.92 0.66
C MET A 101 -14.66 27.04 -0.59
N GLY A 102 -14.37 25.75 -0.48
CA GLY A 102 -14.34 24.86 -1.64
C GLY A 102 -13.56 23.56 -1.43
N ARG A 103 -13.44 22.78 -2.51
CA ARG A 103 -12.67 21.52 -2.55
C ARG A 103 -11.20 21.81 -2.22
N VAL A 104 -10.62 21.02 -1.33
CA VAL A 104 -9.20 21.11 -0.98
C VAL A 104 -8.36 20.49 -2.09
N THR A 105 -7.40 21.27 -2.61
CA THR A 105 -6.44 20.83 -3.63
C THR A 105 -5.02 20.82 -3.06
N PRO A 106 -4.09 20.02 -3.63
CA PRO A 106 -2.70 20.01 -3.17
C PRO A 106 -2.01 21.38 -3.35
N GLU A 107 -2.39 22.18 -4.35
CA GLU A 107 -1.89 23.55 -4.55
C GLU A 107 -2.33 24.46 -3.41
N GLN A 108 -3.58 24.29 -2.94
CA GLN A 108 -4.08 25.05 -1.80
C GLN A 108 -3.30 24.71 -0.53
N LEU A 109 -3.13 23.43 -0.22
CA LEU A 109 -2.36 23.02 0.96
C LEU A 109 -0.92 23.53 0.89
N HIS A 110 -0.29 23.40 -0.28
CA HIS A 110 1.04 23.92 -0.54
C HIS A 110 1.12 25.44 -0.32
N SER A 111 0.11 26.22 -0.75
CA SER A 111 0.08 27.66 -0.49
C SER A 111 0.05 28.03 0.99
N TYR A 112 -0.61 27.22 1.84
CA TYR A 112 -0.62 27.42 3.28
C TYR A 112 0.71 27.05 3.93
N ILE A 113 1.34 25.96 3.49
CA ILE A 113 2.68 25.55 3.94
C ILE A 113 3.72 26.65 3.63
N GLN A 114 3.65 27.27 2.45
CA GLN A 114 4.59 28.32 2.04
C GLN A 114 4.53 29.59 2.92
N LEU A 115 3.44 29.83 3.65
CA LEU A 115 3.35 30.95 4.59
C LEU A 115 4.35 30.84 5.75
N PHE A 116 4.78 29.62 6.08
CA PHE A 116 5.71 29.36 7.19
C PHE A 116 7.18 29.54 6.79
N LYS A 117 7.51 29.48 5.50
CA LYS A 117 8.89 29.43 4.97
C LYS A 117 9.87 30.48 5.53
N LYS A 118 9.39 31.69 5.83
CA LYS A 118 10.23 32.80 6.33
C LYS A 118 10.11 33.06 7.83
N LYS A 119 9.30 32.29 8.56
CA LYS A 119 9.08 32.44 10.00
C LYS A 119 9.68 31.23 10.74
N PHE A 120 10.91 31.37 11.19
CA PHE A 120 11.64 30.27 11.85
C PHE A 120 10.96 29.78 13.13
N ASP A 121 10.46 30.68 13.97
CA ASP A 121 9.76 30.30 15.22
C ASP A 121 8.50 29.46 14.91
N ALA A 122 7.73 29.86 13.90
CA ALA A 122 6.54 29.14 13.45
C ALA A 122 6.90 27.77 12.81
N LEU A 123 8.02 27.68 12.09
CA LEU A 123 8.52 26.43 11.54
C LEU A 123 8.94 25.46 12.64
N GLU A 124 9.61 25.95 13.69
CA GLU A 124 10.06 25.13 14.81
C GLU A 124 8.85 24.60 15.61
N ASN A 125 7.87 25.48 15.92
CA ASN A 125 6.69 25.12 16.69
C ASN A 125 5.73 24.15 15.97
N HIS A 126 5.70 24.16 14.64
CA HIS A 126 4.77 23.38 13.81
C HIS A 126 5.48 22.44 12.82
N CYS A 127 6.73 22.10 13.10
CA CYS A 127 7.57 21.33 12.18
C CYS A 127 6.94 19.99 11.81
N GLY A 128 6.37 19.28 12.78
CA GLY A 128 5.78 17.97 12.55
C GLY A 128 4.49 18.03 11.75
N LEU A 129 3.64 19.02 12.03
CA LEU A 129 2.45 19.29 11.23
C LEU A 129 2.81 19.59 9.76
N LEU A 130 3.82 20.43 9.55
CA LEU A 130 4.27 20.81 8.21
C LEU A 130 4.89 19.63 7.46
N GLN A 131 5.60 18.74 8.14
CA GLN A 131 6.12 17.49 7.55
C GLN A 131 4.99 16.58 7.06
N ILE A 132 3.96 16.35 7.86
CA ILE A 132 2.81 15.53 7.44
C ILE A 132 2.06 16.20 6.27
N ALA A 133 1.86 17.53 6.34
CA ALA A 133 1.19 18.27 5.28
C ALA A 133 1.98 18.25 3.96
N LEU A 134 3.31 18.39 4.02
CA LEU A 134 4.21 18.26 2.87
C LEU A 134 4.16 16.85 2.29
N ALA A 135 4.13 15.82 3.14
CA ALA A 135 4.00 14.44 2.69
C ALA A 135 2.71 14.27 1.86
N VAL A 136 1.57 14.76 2.35
CA VAL A 136 0.30 14.73 1.61
C VAL A 136 0.41 15.45 0.27
N VAL A 137 0.98 16.65 0.24
CA VAL A 137 1.15 17.43 -1.01
C VAL A 137 2.04 16.70 -2.01
N GLN A 138 3.18 16.17 -1.55
CA GLN A 138 4.13 15.44 -2.40
C GLN A 138 3.49 14.17 -2.96
N THR A 139 2.83 13.38 -2.12
CA THR A 139 2.10 12.19 -2.54
C THR A 139 1.05 12.51 -3.60
N LEU A 140 0.27 13.58 -3.45
CA LEU A 140 -0.79 13.91 -4.40
C LEU A 140 -0.27 14.50 -5.72
N LYS A 141 0.92 15.11 -5.71
CA LYS A 141 1.59 15.64 -6.91
C LYS A 141 2.44 14.59 -7.64
N ASP A 142 2.75 13.48 -6.98
CA ASP A 142 3.57 12.42 -7.56
C ASP A 142 2.85 11.71 -8.72
N PRO A 143 3.52 11.46 -9.86
CA PRO A 143 2.93 10.72 -10.98
C PRO A 143 2.40 9.33 -10.58
N GLN A 144 2.99 8.67 -9.58
CA GLN A 144 2.53 7.38 -9.08
C GLN A 144 1.15 7.46 -8.42
N ASN A 145 0.68 8.62 -7.98
CA ASN A 145 -0.67 8.76 -7.43
C ASN A 145 -1.76 8.53 -8.50
N ALA A 146 -1.53 8.95 -9.75
CA ALA A 146 -2.45 8.64 -10.85
C ALA A 146 -2.47 7.13 -11.13
N LYS A 147 -1.30 6.48 -11.10
CA LYS A 147 -1.20 5.01 -11.22
C LYS A 147 -1.94 4.29 -10.09
N TRP A 148 -1.79 4.76 -8.86
CA TRP A 148 -2.51 4.24 -7.69
C TRP A 148 -4.03 4.30 -7.90
N ASP A 149 -4.54 5.42 -8.43
CA ASP A 149 -5.97 5.57 -8.73
C ASP A 149 -6.42 4.61 -9.86
N ASN A 150 -5.56 4.34 -10.85
CA ASN A 150 -5.82 3.34 -11.89
C ASN A 150 -5.87 1.92 -11.32
N PHE A 151 -4.95 1.55 -10.42
CA PHE A 151 -5.00 0.28 -9.70
C PHE A 151 -6.30 0.14 -8.92
N LEU A 152 -6.65 1.14 -8.12
CA LEU A 152 -7.89 1.15 -7.33
C LEU A 152 -9.14 1.02 -8.22
N ALA A 153 -9.15 1.69 -9.38
CA ALA A 153 -10.24 1.61 -10.34
C ALA A 153 -10.36 0.19 -10.94
N PHE A 154 -9.23 -0.40 -11.35
CA PHE A 154 -9.19 -1.79 -11.83
C PHE A 154 -9.69 -2.76 -10.76
N GLU A 155 -9.20 -2.63 -9.52
CA GLU A 155 -9.57 -3.48 -8.41
C GLU A 155 -11.06 -3.43 -8.07
N ARG A 156 -11.66 -2.23 -8.10
CA ARG A 156 -13.11 -2.02 -7.88
C ARG A 156 -13.94 -2.64 -8.99
N LEU A 157 -13.56 -2.37 -10.25
CA LEU A 157 -14.22 -2.96 -11.41
C LEU A 157 -14.14 -4.49 -11.36
N PHE A 158 -12.97 -5.01 -11.00
CA PHE A 158 -12.75 -6.44 -10.87
C PHE A 158 -13.66 -7.06 -9.80
N VAL A 159 -13.68 -6.50 -8.59
CA VAL A 159 -14.53 -7.00 -7.49
C VAL A 159 -16.02 -6.95 -7.81
N GLN A 160 -16.49 -5.93 -8.52
CA GLN A 160 -17.88 -5.85 -8.98
C GLN A 160 -18.22 -6.98 -9.97
N ASN A 161 -17.28 -7.32 -10.84
CA ASN A 161 -17.48 -8.33 -11.88
C ASN A 161 -17.25 -9.78 -11.41
N ILE A 162 -16.65 -10.00 -10.24
CA ILE A 162 -16.33 -11.36 -9.73
C ILE A 162 -17.57 -12.25 -9.55
N GLY A 163 -18.76 -11.67 -9.36
CA GLY A 163 -20.01 -12.44 -9.32
C GLY A 163 -20.34 -13.20 -10.60
N GLU A 164 -19.83 -12.74 -11.75
CA GLU A 164 -20.06 -13.33 -13.08
C GLU A 164 -18.77 -13.85 -13.74
N SER A 165 -17.58 -13.43 -13.27
CA SER A 165 -16.30 -13.67 -13.94
C SER A 165 -15.42 -14.69 -13.22
N THR A 166 -15.14 -15.79 -13.91
CA THR A 166 -14.14 -16.80 -13.53
C THR A 166 -12.72 -16.22 -13.68
N LEU A 167 -11.71 -16.82 -13.02
CA LEU A 167 -10.29 -16.47 -13.18
C LEU A 167 -9.89 -16.29 -14.65
N PHE A 168 -10.47 -17.09 -15.53
CA PHE A 168 -10.31 -17.02 -16.98
C PHE A 168 -10.67 -15.64 -17.56
N ASN A 169 -11.81 -15.07 -17.19
CA ASN A 169 -12.23 -13.74 -17.67
C ASN A 169 -11.29 -12.64 -17.16
N ALA A 170 -10.79 -12.77 -15.92
CA ALA A 170 -9.79 -11.87 -15.35
C ALA A 170 -8.50 -11.85 -16.19
N LEU A 171 -7.98 -13.04 -16.50
CA LEU A 171 -6.77 -13.19 -17.30
C LEU A 171 -6.94 -12.67 -18.72
N LYS A 172 -8.12 -12.88 -19.33
CA LYS A 172 -8.45 -12.31 -20.65
C LYS A 172 -8.54 -10.79 -20.64
N GLN A 173 -9.03 -10.18 -19.57
CA GLN A 173 -9.03 -8.72 -19.42
C GLN A 173 -7.62 -8.17 -19.18
N LEU A 174 -6.74 -8.94 -18.52
CA LEU A 174 -5.36 -8.55 -18.26
C LEU A 174 -4.47 -8.66 -19.50
N LEU A 175 -4.70 -9.65 -20.37
CA LEU A 175 -3.87 -9.89 -21.56
C LEU A 175 -3.64 -8.65 -22.44
N PRO A 176 -4.65 -7.84 -22.85
CA PRO A 176 -4.43 -6.64 -23.66
C PRO A 176 -3.73 -5.50 -22.90
N ILE A 177 -3.67 -5.59 -21.57
CA ILE A 177 -2.99 -4.60 -20.71
C ILE A 177 -1.48 -4.88 -20.67
N ILE A 178 -1.06 -6.13 -20.92
CA ILE A 178 0.36 -6.51 -20.96
C ILE A 178 0.95 -6.04 -22.28
N LYS A 179 1.71 -4.95 -22.22
CA LYS A 179 2.37 -4.34 -23.38
C LYS A 179 3.90 -4.48 -23.30
N PRO A 180 4.59 -4.74 -24.42
CA PRO A 180 6.05 -4.64 -24.51
C PRO A 180 6.55 -3.22 -24.19
N SER A 181 7.81 -3.10 -23.74
CA SER A 181 8.43 -1.81 -23.39
C SER A 181 8.35 -0.77 -24.51
N SER A 182 8.49 -1.18 -25.77
CA SER A 182 8.46 -0.30 -26.94
C SER A 182 7.11 0.39 -27.17
N ASN A 183 6.02 -0.17 -26.64
CA ASN A 183 4.65 0.27 -26.92
C ASN A 183 3.96 0.84 -25.67
N ARG A 184 4.68 0.99 -24.56
CA ARG A 184 4.14 1.51 -23.30
C ARG A 184 4.22 3.04 -23.25
N THR A 185 3.15 3.66 -22.74
CA THR A 185 3.17 5.06 -22.28
C THR A 185 3.47 5.11 -20.78
N ASP A 186 3.69 6.31 -20.23
CA ASP A 186 3.95 6.48 -18.79
C ASP A 186 2.80 5.98 -17.91
N ASP A 187 1.56 5.97 -18.42
CA ASP A 187 0.36 5.48 -17.75
C ASP A 187 0.21 3.94 -17.78
N ASP A 188 0.97 3.25 -18.65
CA ASP A 188 0.91 1.80 -18.76
C ASP A 188 1.65 1.10 -17.61
N TYR A 189 1.26 -0.14 -17.35
CA TYR A 189 1.82 -0.94 -16.25
C TYR A 189 3.17 -1.55 -16.62
N THR A 190 4.13 -1.43 -15.70
CA THR A 190 5.41 -2.15 -15.72
C THR A 190 5.23 -3.63 -15.38
N PRO A 191 6.20 -4.51 -15.70
CA PRO A 191 6.10 -5.92 -15.33
C PRO A 191 5.96 -6.15 -13.81
N GLN A 192 6.54 -5.29 -12.97
CA GLN A 192 6.36 -5.36 -11.51
C GLN A 192 4.92 -4.99 -11.10
N GLU A 193 4.35 -3.97 -11.73
CA GLU A 193 2.97 -3.54 -11.53
C GLU A 193 1.96 -4.59 -12.04
N LEU A 194 2.25 -5.26 -13.16
CA LEU A 194 1.47 -6.39 -13.66
C LEU A 194 1.52 -7.59 -12.70
N LEU A 195 2.69 -7.85 -12.09
CA LEU A 195 2.81 -8.87 -11.05
C LEU A 195 1.93 -8.54 -9.84
N LEU A 196 1.84 -7.25 -9.45
CA LEU A 196 0.94 -6.77 -8.41
C LEU A 196 -0.52 -7.12 -8.71
N LEU A 197 -0.98 -6.82 -9.93
CA LEU A 197 -2.34 -7.16 -10.39
C LEU A 197 -2.58 -8.67 -10.41
N LEU A 198 -1.61 -9.47 -10.86
CA LEU A 198 -1.71 -10.92 -10.86
C LEU A 198 -1.88 -11.48 -9.45
N VAL A 199 -1.06 -11.02 -8.49
CA VAL A 199 -1.22 -11.42 -7.08
C VAL A 199 -2.59 -11.02 -6.55
N TYR A 200 -3.05 -9.80 -6.85
CA TYR A 200 -4.38 -9.34 -6.46
C TYR A 200 -5.48 -10.27 -7.02
N ILE A 201 -5.49 -10.54 -8.33
CA ILE A 201 -6.48 -11.39 -9.01
C ILE A 201 -6.51 -12.78 -8.37
N TYR A 202 -5.37 -13.46 -8.28
CA TYR A 202 -5.29 -14.81 -7.70
C TYR A 202 -5.60 -14.85 -6.20
N SER A 203 -5.41 -13.72 -5.49
CA SER A 203 -5.76 -13.62 -4.08
C SER A 203 -7.26 -13.39 -3.84
N ILE A 204 -8.03 -12.89 -4.80
CA ILE A 204 -9.48 -12.68 -4.63
C ILE A 204 -10.30 -13.80 -5.25
N VAL A 205 -9.89 -14.27 -6.43
CA VAL A 205 -10.59 -15.35 -7.11
C VAL A 205 -10.59 -16.57 -6.20
N GLY A 206 -11.80 -17.07 -5.90
CA GLY A 206 -12.03 -18.17 -4.97
C GLY A 206 -11.64 -19.53 -5.56
N GLU A 207 -12.60 -20.45 -5.65
CA GLU A 207 -12.32 -21.79 -6.17
C GLU A 207 -11.99 -21.73 -7.66
N VAL A 208 -10.76 -22.10 -7.99
CA VAL A 208 -10.29 -22.22 -9.37
C VAL A 208 -10.77 -23.56 -9.91
N LYS A 209 -11.85 -23.54 -10.70
CA LYS A 209 -12.23 -24.70 -11.52
C LYS A 209 -11.19 -24.82 -12.63
N THR A 210 -10.27 -25.78 -12.49
CA THR A 210 -9.28 -26.09 -13.52
C THR A 210 -9.98 -26.63 -14.75
N GLY A 211 -9.99 -25.85 -15.83
CA GLY A 211 -10.51 -26.23 -17.15
C GLY A 211 -9.46 -25.98 -18.24
N LYS A 212 -9.66 -26.58 -19.43
CA LYS A 212 -8.77 -26.37 -20.58
C LYS A 212 -8.62 -24.89 -20.93
N GLU A 213 -9.73 -24.17 -21.00
CA GLU A 213 -9.78 -22.74 -21.33
C GLU A 213 -8.98 -21.87 -20.34
N LEU A 214 -9.02 -22.20 -19.05
CA LEU A 214 -8.24 -21.49 -18.04
C LEU A 214 -6.74 -21.70 -18.25
N ASN A 215 -6.31 -22.93 -18.51
CA ASN A 215 -4.90 -23.24 -18.75
C ASN A 215 -4.39 -22.55 -20.02
N GLU A 216 -5.23 -22.46 -21.06
CA GLU A 216 -4.92 -21.72 -22.30
C GLU A 216 -4.78 -20.22 -22.04
N ALA A 217 -5.71 -19.59 -21.31
CA ALA A 217 -5.61 -18.18 -20.94
C ALA A 217 -4.39 -17.89 -20.07
N GLU A 218 -4.08 -18.79 -19.12
CA GLU A 218 -2.87 -18.68 -18.29
C GLU A 218 -1.60 -18.79 -19.14
N SER A 219 -1.54 -19.68 -20.13
CA SER A 219 -0.41 -19.80 -21.04
C SER A 219 -0.19 -18.51 -21.84
N GLN A 220 -1.27 -17.92 -22.37
CA GLN A 220 -1.20 -16.66 -23.12
C GLN A 220 -0.66 -15.52 -22.25
N VAL A 221 -1.14 -15.40 -21.01
CA VAL A 221 -0.66 -14.38 -20.08
C VAL A 221 0.80 -14.64 -19.69
N LYS A 222 1.21 -15.90 -19.48
CA LYS A 222 2.62 -16.24 -19.22
C LYS A 222 3.52 -15.83 -20.37
N GLU A 223 3.16 -16.16 -21.61
CA GLU A 223 3.94 -15.82 -22.80
C GLU A 223 4.09 -14.30 -22.94
N ALA A 224 2.98 -13.56 -22.83
CA ALA A 224 3.01 -12.09 -22.86
C ALA A 224 3.86 -11.49 -21.73
N PHE A 225 3.80 -12.08 -20.53
CA PHE A 225 4.54 -11.61 -19.37
C PHE A 225 6.05 -11.91 -19.47
N VAL A 226 6.43 -13.08 -20.00
CA VAL A 226 7.82 -13.41 -20.31
C VAL A 226 8.37 -12.42 -21.32
N GLN A 227 7.61 -12.12 -22.38
CA GLN A 227 8.02 -11.16 -23.40
C GLN A 227 8.22 -9.76 -22.78
N ALA A 228 7.26 -9.30 -21.98
CA ALA A 228 7.35 -8.00 -21.29
C ALA A 228 8.58 -7.89 -20.38
N ILE A 229 8.96 -8.97 -19.68
CA ILE A 229 10.17 -9.01 -18.84
C ILE A 229 11.44 -9.00 -19.70
N CYS A 230 11.46 -9.73 -20.83
CA CYS A 230 12.64 -9.80 -21.71
C CYS A 230 12.89 -8.48 -22.44
N ASP A 231 11.83 -7.75 -22.77
CA ASP A 231 11.91 -6.47 -23.48
C ASP A 231 12.24 -5.29 -22.54
N GLU A 232 12.31 -5.52 -21.22
CA GLU A 232 12.54 -4.45 -20.25
C GLU A 232 14.00 -3.94 -20.32
N PRO A 233 14.23 -2.64 -20.55
CA PRO A 233 15.58 -2.08 -20.61
C PRO A 233 16.28 -2.13 -19.25
N GLU A 234 15.53 -1.93 -18.16
CA GLU A 234 16.00 -2.01 -16.79
C GLU A 234 14.97 -2.72 -15.92
N LEU A 235 15.34 -3.88 -15.38
CA LEU A 235 14.46 -4.63 -14.48
C LEU A 235 14.51 -4.04 -13.08
N SER A 236 13.37 -4.01 -12.41
CA SER A 236 13.31 -3.63 -11.01
C SER A 236 14.10 -4.61 -10.12
N PRO A 237 14.59 -4.16 -8.94
CA PRO A 237 15.36 -5.02 -8.03
C PRO A 237 14.62 -6.31 -7.63
N LEU A 238 13.29 -6.24 -7.51
CA LEU A 238 12.46 -7.40 -7.24
C LEU A 238 12.50 -8.41 -8.40
N LEU A 239 12.27 -7.95 -9.64
CA LEU A 239 12.28 -8.84 -10.80
C LEU A 239 13.67 -9.42 -11.07
N GLN A 240 14.72 -8.64 -10.82
CA GLN A 240 16.11 -9.13 -10.85
C GLN A 240 16.32 -10.30 -9.89
N LYS A 241 15.84 -10.19 -8.64
CA LYS A 241 15.89 -11.27 -7.64
C LYS A 241 15.08 -12.49 -8.07
N ILE A 242 13.86 -12.28 -8.59
CA ILE A 242 12.97 -13.38 -9.02
C ILE A 242 13.55 -14.13 -10.22
N VAL A 243 14.11 -13.42 -11.21
CA VAL A 243 14.72 -14.02 -12.41
C VAL A 243 16.11 -14.59 -12.12
N GLY A 244 16.77 -14.14 -11.04
CA GLY A 244 18.14 -14.53 -10.69
C GLY A 244 19.18 -13.89 -11.60
N CYS A 245 18.98 -12.62 -11.97
CA CYS A 245 19.87 -11.86 -12.84
C CYS A 245 20.17 -10.48 -12.24
N GLU A 246 21.44 -10.13 -12.11
CA GLU A 246 21.90 -8.82 -11.60
C GLU A 246 21.77 -7.67 -12.62
N SER A 247 21.47 -7.97 -13.89
CA SER A 247 21.27 -6.95 -14.94
C SER A 247 20.29 -7.43 -16.02
N SER A 248 19.55 -6.48 -16.64
CA SER A 248 18.58 -6.75 -17.73
C SER A 248 19.23 -7.41 -18.94
N THR A 249 20.47 -7.03 -19.25
CA THR A 249 21.28 -7.60 -20.36
C THR A 249 21.58 -9.10 -20.24
N LYS A 250 21.44 -9.69 -19.05
CA LYS A 250 21.65 -11.13 -18.81
C LYS A 250 20.37 -11.95 -18.78
N VAL A 251 19.21 -11.31 -18.99
CA VAL A 251 17.93 -12.01 -18.99
C VAL A 251 17.74 -12.74 -20.31
N THR A 252 17.74 -14.06 -20.23
CA THR A 252 17.41 -14.92 -21.36
C THR A 252 15.94 -15.32 -21.30
N PHE A 253 15.33 -15.54 -22.47
CA PHE A 253 13.96 -16.02 -22.58
C PHE A 253 13.71 -17.27 -21.72
N GLN A 254 14.70 -18.18 -21.65
CA GLN A 254 14.61 -19.39 -20.82
C GLN A 254 14.55 -19.09 -19.32
N LYS A 255 15.40 -18.17 -18.81
CA LYS A 255 15.37 -17.77 -17.40
C LYS A 255 14.08 -17.05 -17.04
N ALA A 256 13.64 -16.13 -17.90
CA ALA A 256 12.36 -15.43 -17.72
C ALA A 256 11.18 -16.42 -17.72
N THR A 257 11.17 -17.38 -18.64
CA THR A 257 10.14 -18.44 -18.68
C THR A 257 10.13 -19.28 -17.41
N ALA A 258 11.30 -19.70 -16.92
CA ALA A 258 11.40 -20.46 -15.68
C ALA A 258 10.87 -19.65 -14.48
N ALA A 259 11.27 -18.38 -14.36
CA ALA A 259 10.81 -17.48 -13.31
C ALA A 259 9.30 -17.25 -13.35
N VAL A 260 8.73 -16.95 -14.52
CA VAL A 260 7.29 -16.76 -14.70
C VAL A 260 6.51 -18.03 -14.37
N ASN A 261 7.02 -19.21 -14.71
CA ASN A 261 6.38 -20.47 -14.33
C ASN A 261 6.32 -20.67 -12.80
N GLU A 262 7.40 -20.36 -12.08
CA GLU A 262 7.40 -20.41 -10.61
C GLU A 262 6.52 -19.32 -9.97
N ILE A 263 6.42 -18.13 -10.58
CA ILE A 263 5.46 -17.10 -10.17
C ILE A 263 4.03 -17.67 -10.23
N PHE A 264 3.61 -18.21 -11.37
CA PHE A 264 2.24 -18.71 -11.54
C PHE A 264 1.92 -19.93 -10.68
N LYS A 265 2.92 -20.78 -10.43
CA LYS A 265 2.80 -21.85 -9.44
C LYS A 265 2.53 -21.29 -8.04
N SER A 266 3.30 -20.30 -7.62
CA SER A 266 3.10 -19.60 -6.35
C SER A 266 1.74 -18.91 -6.28
N LEU A 267 1.27 -18.28 -7.36
CA LEU A 267 -0.06 -17.66 -7.45
C LEU A 267 -1.18 -18.69 -7.25
N ARG A 268 -1.08 -19.87 -7.90
CA ARG A 268 -2.02 -20.98 -7.70
C ARG A 268 -1.99 -21.49 -6.26
N ASP A 269 -0.81 -21.55 -5.64
CA ASP A 269 -0.67 -21.97 -4.24
C ASP A 269 -1.28 -20.95 -3.27
N VAL A 270 -1.21 -19.64 -3.55
CA VAL A 270 -1.92 -18.60 -2.80
C VAL A 270 -3.44 -18.85 -2.85
N THR A 271 -3.99 -19.11 -4.04
CA THR A 271 -5.43 -19.39 -4.19
C THR A 271 -5.85 -20.67 -3.46
N ARG A 272 -5.03 -21.73 -3.52
CA ARG A 272 -5.26 -22.98 -2.78
C ARG A 272 -5.25 -22.75 -1.28
N ALA A 273 -4.22 -22.09 -0.75
CA ALA A 273 -4.11 -21.76 0.67
C ALA A 273 -5.34 -20.97 1.15
N ARG A 274 -5.79 -19.98 0.36
CA ARG A 274 -7.01 -19.21 0.67
C ARG A 274 -8.27 -20.07 0.71
N THR A 275 -8.39 -21.05 -0.16
CA THR A 275 -9.52 -21.99 -0.16
C THR A 275 -9.54 -22.80 1.14
N HIS A 276 -8.37 -23.27 1.59
CA HIS A 276 -8.26 -23.95 2.88
C HIS A 276 -8.59 -23.00 4.04
N MET A 277 -8.22 -21.72 3.97
CA MET A 277 -8.55 -20.75 5.03
C MET A 277 -10.05 -20.47 5.18
N LYS A 278 -10.89 -20.75 4.17
CA LYS A 278 -12.35 -20.61 4.29
C LYS A 278 -12.94 -21.52 5.38
N GLN A 279 -12.26 -22.60 5.75
CA GLN A 279 -12.68 -23.49 6.82
C GLN A 279 -12.56 -22.86 8.22
N PHE A 280 -11.73 -21.82 8.36
CA PHE A 280 -11.54 -21.06 9.60
C PHE A 280 -12.42 -19.80 9.62
N ASN A 281 -13.67 -19.92 9.19
CA ASN A 281 -14.66 -18.83 9.21
C ASN A 281 -15.22 -18.55 10.61
N SER A 282 -14.91 -19.42 11.57
CA SER A 282 -15.31 -19.30 12.96
C SER A 282 -14.18 -19.76 13.86
N VAL A 283 -13.65 -18.85 14.67
CA VAL A 283 -12.85 -19.20 15.86
C VAL A 283 -13.79 -19.73 16.97
N HIS A 284 -15.10 -19.55 16.80
CA HIS A 284 -16.13 -20.07 17.68
C HIS A 284 -16.54 -21.47 17.26
N ILE A 285 -16.34 -22.46 18.13
CA ILE A 285 -16.93 -23.79 18.00
C ILE A 285 -18.22 -23.76 18.84
N PRO A 286 -19.42 -23.62 18.25
CA PRO A 286 -20.66 -23.71 19.00
C PRO A 286 -20.89 -25.19 19.32
N GLY A 287 -20.55 -25.61 20.55
CA GLY A 287 -20.71 -27.02 20.95
C GLY A 287 -19.79 -27.55 22.03
N SER A 288 -18.88 -26.78 22.62
CA SER A 288 -18.17 -27.23 23.84
C SER A 288 -19.07 -27.12 25.08
N HIS A 289 -20.22 -27.79 25.06
CA HIS A 289 -21.05 -28.10 26.23
C HIS A 289 -20.59 -29.42 26.88
N SER A 290 -19.28 -29.64 26.97
CA SER A 290 -18.73 -30.55 27.97
C SER A 290 -18.19 -29.69 29.10
N GLN A 291 -18.81 -29.84 30.28
CA GLN A 291 -18.51 -29.17 31.54
C GLN A 291 -17.04 -28.74 31.66
N GLN A 292 -16.75 -27.46 31.43
CA GLN A 292 -15.48 -26.84 31.79
C GLN A 292 -15.75 -25.50 32.44
N VAL A 293 -15.29 -25.39 33.69
CA VAL A 293 -15.09 -24.19 34.51
C VAL A 293 -15.01 -22.92 33.66
N SER A 294 -15.82 -21.91 34.01
CA SER A 294 -15.81 -20.55 33.43
C SER A 294 -14.39 -20.08 33.14
N ARG A 295 -13.94 -20.24 31.90
CA ARG A 295 -12.71 -19.64 31.42
C ARG A 295 -13.08 -18.24 30.92
N PRO A 296 -12.35 -17.19 31.33
CA PRO A 296 -12.61 -15.85 30.84
C PRO A 296 -12.49 -15.85 29.32
N HIS A 297 -13.54 -15.38 28.66
CA HIS A 297 -13.56 -15.28 27.20
C HIS A 297 -12.83 -14.01 26.79
N PRO A 298 -12.15 -13.96 25.62
CA PRO A 298 -11.55 -12.72 25.12
C PRO A 298 -12.55 -11.56 24.94
N SER A 299 -13.86 -11.84 24.94
CA SER A 299 -14.93 -10.81 24.98
C SER A 299 -15.14 -10.16 26.33
N ASP A 300 -14.69 -10.81 27.39
CA ASP A 300 -14.97 -10.42 28.77
C ASP A 300 -13.95 -9.39 29.27
N HIS A 301 -12.97 -9.07 28.43
CA HIS A 301 -11.96 -8.06 28.69
C HIS A 301 -12.22 -6.79 27.86
N PRO A 302 -11.95 -5.61 28.44
CA PRO A 302 -12.11 -4.33 27.75
C PRO A 302 -11.04 -4.10 26.67
N ILE A 303 -10.02 -4.96 26.58
CA ILE A 303 -8.92 -4.86 25.61
C ILE A 303 -8.82 -6.16 24.82
N LEU A 304 -8.82 -6.04 23.49
CA LEU A 304 -8.59 -7.13 22.54
C LEU A 304 -7.25 -6.91 21.83
N VAL A 305 -6.31 -7.83 22.03
CA VAL A 305 -5.01 -7.82 21.34
C VAL A 305 -5.04 -8.79 20.17
N ILE A 306 -4.71 -8.31 18.97
CA ILE A 306 -4.63 -9.12 17.75
C ILE A 306 -3.22 -9.03 17.20
N PHE A 307 -2.51 -10.16 17.12
CA PHE A 307 -1.16 -10.23 16.55
C PHE A 307 -1.18 -10.87 15.16
N MET A 308 -0.82 -10.09 14.14
CA MET A 308 -0.80 -10.48 12.73
C MET A 308 0.61 -10.92 12.31
N VAL A 309 0.80 -12.23 12.16
CA VAL A 309 2.03 -12.83 11.63
C VAL A 309 2.04 -12.72 10.10
N GLY A 310 3.10 -12.14 9.53
CA GLY A 310 3.24 -11.92 8.08
C GLY A 310 3.08 -10.46 7.66
N GLY A 311 2.52 -9.64 8.55
CA GLY A 311 2.33 -8.20 8.39
C GLY A 311 0.88 -7.81 8.20
N VAL A 312 0.60 -6.51 8.22
CA VAL A 312 -0.73 -5.92 8.08
C VAL A 312 -0.66 -4.62 7.29
N THR A 313 -1.68 -4.30 6.50
CA THR A 313 -1.81 -2.99 5.82
C THR A 313 -2.58 -1.99 6.68
N VAL A 314 -2.43 -0.69 6.40
CA VAL A 314 -3.20 0.37 7.09
C VAL A 314 -4.72 0.16 6.90
N SER A 315 -5.12 -0.23 5.69
CA SER A 315 -6.51 -0.52 5.37
C SER A 315 -7.08 -1.71 6.15
N GLU A 316 -6.28 -2.74 6.41
CA GLU A 316 -6.66 -3.88 7.26
C GLU A 316 -6.83 -3.47 8.73
N VAL A 317 -5.88 -2.70 9.27
CA VAL A 317 -5.98 -2.18 10.66
C VAL A 317 -7.25 -1.36 10.83
N ARG A 318 -7.54 -0.44 9.90
CA ARG A 318 -8.78 0.34 9.91
C ARG A 318 -10.02 -0.55 9.88
N MET A 319 -10.05 -1.55 8.99
CA MET A 319 -11.18 -2.48 8.92
C MET A 319 -11.38 -3.23 10.24
N MET A 320 -10.31 -3.75 10.84
CA MET A 320 -10.39 -4.47 12.11
C MET A 320 -10.96 -3.58 13.21
N LYS A 321 -10.50 -2.33 13.27
CA LYS A 321 -11.00 -1.32 14.21
C LYS A 321 -12.49 -1.03 13.99
N ASP A 322 -12.90 -0.76 12.76
CA ASP A 322 -14.30 -0.50 12.39
C ASP A 322 -15.20 -1.70 12.71
N LEU A 323 -14.72 -2.92 12.43
CA LEU A 323 -15.44 -4.17 12.68
C LEU A 323 -15.65 -4.40 14.18
N VAL A 324 -14.61 -4.22 15.00
CA VAL A 324 -14.73 -4.40 16.45
C VAL A 324 -15.61 -3.33 17.06
N ALA A 325 -15.48 -2.07 16.63
CA ALA A 325 -16.35 -0.99 17.10
C ALA A 325 -17.84 -1.27 16.79
N ALA A 326 -18.14 -1.87 15.64
CA ALA A 326 -19.50 -2.24 15.26
C ALA A 326 -20.07 -3.44 16.06
N HIS A 327 -19.24 -4.43 16.40
CA HIS A 327 -19.70 -5.65 17.08
C HIS A 327 -19.64 -5.57 18.61
N LYS A 328 -18.69 -4.81 19.16
CA LYS A 328 -18.45 -4.66 20.60
C LYS A 328 -18.03 -3.22 20.92
N PRO A 329 -18.99 -2.30 21.02
CA PRO A 329 -18.69 -0.93 21.40
C PRO A 329 -18.08 -0.89 22.81
N GLY A 330 -17.01 -0.11 22.99
CA GLY A 330 -16.32 0.04 24.26
C GLY A 330 -15.13 -0.91 24.50
N VAL A 331 -14.84 -1.81 23.55
CA VAL A 331 -13.61 -2.63 23.58
C VAL A 331 -12.48 -1.88 22.86
N GLU A 332 -11.35 -1.70 23.54
CA GLU A 332 -10.11 -1.20 22.96
C GLU A 332 -9.43 -2.31 22.15
N VAL A 333 -8.95 -1.99 20.95
CA VAL A 333 -8.27 -2.96 20.08
C VAL A 333 -6.82 -2.55 19.87
N ILE A 334 -5.92 -3.46 20.19
CA ILE A 334 -4.49 -3.31 19.93
C ILE A 334 -4.12 -4.29 18.81
N VAL A 335 -3.77 -3.75 17.65
CA VAL A 335 -3.27 -4.54 16.52
C VAL A 335 -1.75 -4.49 16.52
N LEU A 336 -1.13 -5.67 16.63
CA LEU A 336 0.30 -5.88 16.52
C LEU A 336 0.58 -6.65 15.23
N SER A 337 1.73 -6.43 14.61
CA SER A 337 2.12 -7.19 13.43
C SER A 337 3.63 -7.34 13.34
N THR A 338 4.08 -8.31 12.54
CA THR A 338 5.51 -8.47 12.23
C THR A 338 6.05 -7.38 11.31
N ALA A 339 5.18 -6.71 10.55
CA ALA A 339 5.54 -5.64 9.63
C ALA A 339 4.30 -4.82 9.24
N LEU A 340 4.51 -3.53 8.93
CA LEU A 340 3.53 -2.74 8.18
C LEU A 340 3.76 -2.95 6.69
N LEU A 341 2.73 -3.39 5.97
CA LEU A 341 2.82 -3.80 4.57
C LEU A 341 2.31 -2.71 3.64
N THR A 342 3.04 -2.53 2.54
CA THR A 342 2.59 -1.83 1.33
C THR A 342 2.41 -2.88 0.22
N PRO A 343 1.63 -2.60 -0.85
CA PRO A 343 1.45 -3.56 -1.93
C PRO A 343 2.77 -4.11 -2.51
N TYR A 344 3.78 -3.24 -2.67
CA TYR A 344 5.10 -3.64 -3.16
C TYR A 344 5.89 -4.52 -2.19
N ASN A 345 5.87 -4.22 -0.88
CA ASN A 345 6.55 -5.05 0.12
C ASN A 345 5.98 -6.48 0.15
N ILE A 346 4.70 -6.67 -0.19
CA ILE A 346 4.08 -8.00 -0.24
C ILE A 346 4.67 -8.82 -1.38
N LEU A 347 4.96 -8.21 -2.53
CA LEU A 347 5.61 -8.92 -3.64
C LEU A 347 7.01 -9.41 -3.27
N GLU A 348 7.80 -8.58 -2.60
CA GLU A 348 9.12 -8.98 -2.09
C GLU A 348 9.00 -10.15 -1.10
N ARG A 349 8.00 -10.11 -0.20
CA ARG A 349 7.73 -11.20 0.75
C ARG A 349 7.28 -12.49 0.08
N LEU A 350 6.48 -12.38 -0.97
CA LEU A 350 5.93 -13.54 -1.65
C LEU A 350 6.97 -14.26 -2.50
N PHE A 351 7.81 -13.51 -3.22
CA PHE A 351 8.68 -14.06 -4.27
C PHE A 351 10.19 -13.92 -4.03
N ALA A 352 10.64 -13.02 -3.16
CA ALA A 352 12.07 -12.71 -3.01
C ALA A 352 12.63 -12.96 -1.60
N THR A 353 11.80 -13.41 -0.65
CA THR A 353 12.27 -13.73 0.72
C THR A 353 12.69 -15.19 0.80
N ASP A 354 13.93 -15.44 1.20
CA ASP A 354 14.43 -16.79 1.47
C ASP A 354 13.75 -17.33 2.74
N ARG A 355 12.74 -18.18 2.58
CA ARG A 355 11.99 -18.74 3.71
C ARG A 355 12.80 -19.74 4.55
N LEU A 356 14.00 -20.11 4.10
CA LEU A 356 14.89 -21.05 4.77
C LEU A 356 15.94 -20.36 5.65
N LYS A 357 16.10 -19.04 5.53
CA LYS A 357 16.96 -18.23 6.39
C LYS A 357 16.14 -17.06 6.94
N PRO A 358 15.73 -17.06 8.22
CA PRO A 358 15.15 -15.86 8.79
C PRO A 358 16.16 -14.71 8.62
N ASP A 359 15.70 -13.57 8.14
CA ASP A 359 16.47 -12.31 8.19
C ASP A 359 16.65 -11.97 9.68
N ILE A 360 17.74 -12.49 10.25
CA ILE A 360 18.23 -12.04 11.55
C ILE A 360 18.92 -10.72 11.23
N GLY A 361 18.17 -9.62 11.31
CA GLY A 361 18.73 -8.28 11.21
C GLY A 361 19.80 -8.13 12.29
N ILE A 362 21.06 -8.20 11.88
CA ILE A 362 22.24 -7.83 12.67
C ILE A 362 22.73 -6.48 12.17
#